data_AF-A0A3N0E7W9-F1
#
_entry.id   AF-A0A3N0E7W9-F1
#
_cell.length_a   1.000
_cell.length_b   1.000
_cell.length_c   1.000
_cell.angle_alpha   90.00
_cell.angle_beta   90.00
_cell.angle_gamma   90.00
#
_symmetry.space_group_name_H-M   'P 1'
#
loop_
_entity.id
_entity.type
_entity.pdbx_description
1 polymer ?
#
loop_
_entity_poly.entity_id
_entity_poly.type
_entity_poly.pdbx_seq_one_letter_code
_entity_poly.pdbx_strand_id
1 'polypeptide(L)'
;MNMVVATTSTMAFLVKDSTENGYNIDAKFKKIDIAMQMPQATIDFSSEKHDPDDIFSTILGAVTDKPFGITMSKTGKVTDVKNVETIWRTAMTPFKQLPETEKEQIMNAYKGDALKGTIEMVTAIYPDKPVNKKDKWTIETEFKSLMAAKVTTDYEFAELTPDYALIKGYSKIKTTDKDAYTESSNGILTKYDLTGSMRSEIKVNKNTGWIIEAKIHQEIKGDTYIKESPQTLNRMKIPMTMINEIVIKN
;
A
#
# COMPACT_ATOMS: atom_id res chain seq x y z
N MET A 1 8.27 14.85 17.80
CA MET A 1 7.00 14.11 17.88
C MET A 1 7.21 12.85 17.06
N ASN A 2 7.23 11.67 17.68
CA ASN A 2 7.40 10.42 16.93
C ASN A 2 6.02 9.81 16.76
N MET A 3 5.64 9.56 15.51
CA MET A 3 4.44 8.83 15.15
C MET A 3 4.89 7.48 14.59
N VAL A 4 4.29 6.39 15.08
CA VAL A 4 4.45 5.04 14.51
C VAL A 4 3.10 4.64 13.94
N VAL A 5 3.08 4.22 12.69
CA VAL A 5 1.89 3.69 12.02
C VAL A 5 2.20 2.27 11.61
N ALA A 6 1.29 1.34 11.94
CA ALA A 6 1.33 -0.04 11.50
C ALA A 6 -0.01 -0.39 10.84
N THR A 7 0.04 -0.92 9.62
CA THR A 7 -1.13 -1.36 8.86
C THR A 7 -1.00 -2.83 8.53
N THR A 8 -2.02 -3.63 8.88
CA THR A 8 -2.14 -5.03 8.46
C THR A 8 -3.36 -5.19 7.58
N SER A 9 -3.17 -5.73 6.37
CA SER A 9 -4.27 -5.94 5.43
C SER A 9 -4.22 -7.35 4.85
N THR A 10 -5.37 -8.03 4.83
CA THR A 10 -5.54 -9.31 4.13
C THR A 10 -6.37 -9.08 2.88
N MET A 11 -5.87 -9.52 1.72
CA MET A 11 -6.57 -9.41 0.44
C MET A 11 -6.76 -10.80 -0.17
N ALA A 12 -7.88 -11.00 -0.85
CA ALA A 12 -8.14 -12.19 -1.66
C ALA A 12 -8.17 -11.79 -3.13
N PHE A 13 -7.58 -12.64 -3.98
CA PHE A 13 -7.48 -12.44 -5.42
C PHE A 13 -8.13 -13.60 -6.16
N LEU A 14 -8.96 -13.30 -7.15
CA LEU A 14 -9.58 -14.27 -8.04
C LEU A 14 -9.20 -13.93 -9.48
N VAL A 15 -8.38 -14.77 -10.11
CA VAL A 15 -8.03 -14.64 -11.52
C VAL A 15 -9.27 -14.96 -12.36
N LYS A 16 -9.78 -13.95 -13.07
CA LYS A 16 -10.98 -14.07 -13.91
C LYS A 16 -10.61 -14.51 -15.32
N ASP A 17 -9.50 -14.01 -15.81
CA ASP A 17 -9.04 -14.26 -17.16
C ASP A 17 -7.51 -14.12 -17.24
N SER A 18 -6.91 -14.88 -18.15
CA SER A 18 -5.47 -14.84 -18.46
C SER A 18 -5.31 -14.63 -19.96
N THR A 19 -4.82 -13.45 -20.32
CA THR A 19 -4.55 -13.08 -21.71
C THR A 19 -3.05 -13.20 -22.01
N GLU A 20 -2.67 -13.00 -23.27
CA GLU A 20 -1.26 -12.86 -23.66
C GLU A 20 -0.59 -11.69 -22.91
N ASN A 21 -1.33 -10.60 -22.66
CA ASN A 21 -0.82 -9.38 -22.06
C ASN A 21 -0.78 -9.42 -20.53
N GLY A 22 -1.47 -10.36 -19.88
CA GLY A 22 -1.57 -10.36 -18.42
C GLY A 22 -2.73 -11.15 -17.83
N TYR A 23 -3.30 -10.59 -16.78
CA TYR A 23 -4.37 -11.16 -15.97
C TYR A 23 -5.43 -10.10 -15.67
N ASN A 24 -6.69 -10.50 -15.73
CA ASN A 24 -7.80 -9.76 -15.17
C ASN A 24 -8.18 -10.42 -13.85
N ILE A 25 -8.20 -9.66 -12.77
CA ILE A 25 -8.32 -10.18 -11.40
C ILE A 25 -9.43 -9.41 -10.67
N ASP A 26 -10.33 -10.14 -10.02
CA ASP A 26 -11.20 -9.57 -8.99
C ASP A 26 -10.45 -9.65 -7.66
N ALA A 27 -10.18 -8.52 -7.04
CA ALA A 27 -9.58 -8.45 -5.71
C ALA A 27 -10.57 -7.91 -4.68
N LYS A 28 -10.40 -8.30 -3.42
CA LYS A 28 -11.20 -7.78 -2.31
C LYS A 28 -10.40 -7.75 -1.02
N PHE A 29 -10.68 -6.76 -0.18
CA PHE A 29 -10.19 -6.74 1.19
C PHE A 29 -10.98 -7.75 2.03
N LYS A 30 -10.27 -8.55 2.81
CA LYS A 30 -10.84 -9.48 3.78
C LYS A 30 -10.78 -8.92 5.19
N LYS A 31 -9.68 -8.26 5.52
CA LYS A 31 -9.41 -7.67 6.82
C LYS A 31 -8.47 -6.47 6.66
N ILE A 32 -8.72 -5.41 7.42
CA ILE A 32 -7.89 -4.21 7.46
C ILE A 32 -7.78 -3.78 8.92
N ASP A 33 -6.56 -3.71 9.44
CA ASP A 33 -6.25 -3.17 10.77
C ASP A 33 -5.22 -2.05 10.65
N ILE A 34 -5.44 -0.96 11.38
CA ILE A 34 -4.55 0.20 11.40
C ILE A 34 -4.31 0.56 12.86
N ALA A 35 -3.06 0.62 13.28
CA ALA A 35 -2.64 1.08 14.59
C ALA A 35 -1.73 2.31 14.44
N MET A 36 -2.08 3.38 15.14
CA MET A 36 -1.33 4.63 15.17
C MET A 36 -0.92 4.95 16.60
N GLN A 37 0.39 5.01 16.85
CA GLN A 37 0.94 5.44 18.12
C GLN A 37 1.43 6.90 17.98
N MET A 38 0.75 7.80 18.69
CA MET A 38 1.14 9.20 18.86
C MET A 38 1.68 9.43 20.28
N PRO A 39 2.43 10.50 20.55
CA PRO A 39 3.02 10.70 21.89
C PRO A 39 2.01 10.83 23.03
N GLN A 40 0.75 11.18 22.73
CA GLN A 40 -0.31 11.43 23.72
C GLN A 40 -1.44 10.40 23.65
N ALA A 41 -1.51 9.59 22.60
CA ALA A 41 -2.60 8.65 22.39
C ALA A 41 -2.18 7.50 21.46
N THR A 42 -2.78 6.34 21.65
CA THR A 42 -2.78 5.25 20.67
C THR A 42 -4.18 5.14 20.10
N ILE A 43 -4.28 5.05 18.78
CA ILE A 43 -5.54 4.92 18.05
C ILE A 43 -5.47 3.63 17.25
N ASP A 44 -6.50 2.79 17.39
CA ASP A 44 -6.68 1.55 16.64
C ASP A 44 -7.97 1.59 15.83
N PHE A 45 -7.88 1.08 14.61
CA PHE A 45 -9.02 0.87 13.72
C PHE A 45 -8.96 -0.54 13.15
N SER A 46 -10.12 -1.19 13.04
CA SER A 46 -10.21 -2.53 12.48
C SER A 46 -11.50 -2.72 11.70
N SER A 47 -11.42 -3.35 10.53
CA SER A 47 -12.60 -3.76 9.75
C SER A 47 -13.47 -4.79 10.47
N GLU A 48 -12.94 -5.46 11.50
CA GLU A 48 -13.66 -6.44 12.30
C GLU A 48 -14.25 -5.84 13.60
N LYS A 49 -13.97 -4.56 13.88
CA LYS A 49 -14.51 -3.87 15.05
C LYS A 49 -15.91 -3.37 14.75
N HIS A 50 -16.89 -3.91 15.46
CA HIS A 50 -18.30 -3.57 15.32
C HIS A 50 -18.72 -2.57 16.40
N ASP A 51 -18.19 -1.35 16.30
CA ASP A 51 -18.54 -0.23 17.16
C ASP A 51 -19.16 0.89 16.32
N PRO A 52 -20.48 1.17 16.44
CA PRO A 52 -21.15 2.22 15.69
C PRO A 52 -20.61 3.64 15.95
N ASP A 53 -19.97 3.86 17.10
CA ASP A 53 -19.36 5.15 17.43
C ASP A 53 -17.95 5.28 16.81
N ASP A 54 -17.34 4.16 16.40
CA ASP A 54 -16.13 4.11 15.59
C ASP A 54 -16.48 4.12 14.10
N ILE A 55 -16.73 5.33 13.59
CA ILE A 55 -17.08 5.58 12.19
C ILE A 55 -16.04 4.98 11.25
N PHE A 56 -14.74 5.11 11.57
CA PHE A 56 -13.68 4.69 10.66
C PHE A 56 -13.59 3.16 10.57
N SER A 57 -13.63 2.45 11.71
CA SER A 57 -13.74 0.98 11.71
C SER A 57 -14.98 0.48 10.97
N THR A 58 -16.11 1.19 11.12
CA THR A 58 -17.34 0.84 10.38
C THR A 58 -17.19 1.02 8.86
N ILE A 59 -16.52 2.09 8.41
CA ILE A 59 -16.19 2.29 6.99
C ILE A 59 -15.27 1.17 6.49
N LEU A 60 -14.22 0.80 7.25
CA LEU A 60 -13.32 -0.30 6.91
C LEU A 60 -14.08 -1.62 6.77
N GLY A 61 -15.02 -1.90 7.68
CA GLY A 61 -15.89 -3.07 7.60
C GLY A 61 -16.76 -3.06 6.34
N ALA A 62 -17.34 -1.92 5.99
CA ALA A 62 -18.25 -1.79 4.83
C ALA A 62 -17.57 -2.01 3.47
N VAL A 63 -16.25 -1.78 3.36
CA VAL A 63 -15.48 -2.04 2.14
C VAL A 63 -14.99 -3.49 2.03
N THR A 64 -15.00 -4.25 3.13
CA THR A 64 -14.61 -5.67 3.07
C THR A 64 -15.57 -6.47 2.21
N ASP A 65 -15.02 -7.51 1.59
CA ASP A 65 -15.72 -8.42 0.67
C ASP A 65 -16.38 -7.77 -0.56
N LYS A 66 -16.15 -6.48 -0.80
CA LYS A 66 -16.54 -5.80 -2.05
C LYS A 66 -15.44 -5.99 -3.11
N PRO A 67 -15.74 -6.64 -4.25
CA PRO A 67 -14.74 -6.87 -5.28
C PRO A 67 -14.48 -5.60 -6.10
N PHE A 68 -13.20 -5.36 -6.40
CA PHE A 68 -12.73 -4.36 -7.37
C PHE A 68 -11.83 -5.04 -8.41
N GLY A 69 -11.76 -4.47 -9.61
CA GLY A 69 -11.04 -5.06 -10.73
C GLY A 69 -9.58 -4.62 -10.76
N ILE A 70 -8.67 -5.54 -11.09
CA ILE A 70 -7.26 -5.26 -11.35
C ILE A 70 -6.90 -5.83 -12.72
N THR A 71 -6.23 -5.01 -13.54
CA THR A 71 -5.51 -5.49 -14.73
C THR A 71 -4.03 -5.53 -14.41
N MET A 72 -3.39 -6.68 -14.60
CA MET A 72 -2.00 -6.89 -14.20
C MET A 72 -1.20 -7.59 -15.31
N SER A 73 0.02 -7.16 -15.58
CA SER A 73 0.93 -7.81 -16.52
C SER A 73 1.39 -9.19 -16.02
N LYS A 74 2.02 -9.99 -16.91
CA LYS A 74 2.69 -11.25 -16.52
C LYS A 74 3.86 -11.03 -15.56
N THR A 75 4.47 -9.85 -15.57
CA THR A 75 5.52 -9.47 -14.62
C THR A 75 4.99 -9.00 -13.26
N GLY A 76 3.66 -8.89 -13.14
CA GLY A 76 2.97 -8.46 -11.92
C GLY A 76 2.84 -6.95 -11.75
N LYS A 77 3.10 -6.17 -12.81
CA LYS A 77 2.83 -4.72 -12.85
C LYS A 77 1.34 -4.48 -13.04
N VAL A 78 0.75 -3.60 -12.23
CA VAL A 78 -0.66 -3.28 -12.32
C VAL A 78 -0.84 -2.18 -13.35
N THR A 79 -1.61 -2.42 -14.40
CA THR A 79 -1.86 -1.41 -15.44
C THR A 79 -3.12 -0.61 -15.14
N ASP A 80 -4.08 -1.18 -14.42
CA ASP A 80 -5.36 -0.53 -14.12
C ASP A 80 -6.02 -1.10 -12.86
N VAL A 81 -6.76 -0.25 -12.14
CA VAL A 81 -7.58 -0.61 -10.99
C VAL A 81 -8.96 0.02 -11.17
N LYS A 82 -10.02 -0.81 -11.17
CA LYS A 82 -11.39 -0.39 -11.50
C LYS A 82 -12.31 -0.54 -10.29
N ASN A 83 -13.26 0.39 -10.18
CA ASN A 83 -14.40 0.37 -9.25
C ASN A 83 -14.06 0.49 -7.76
N VAL A 84 -12.79 0.68 -7.38
CA VAL A 84 -12.43 0.79 -5.97
C VAL A 84 -12.93 2.09 -5.33
N GLU A 85 -12.91 3.20 -6.07
CA GLU A 85 -13.40 4.49 -5.62
C GLU A 85 -14.91 4.44 -5.31
N THR A 86 -15.67 3.72 -6.13
CA THR A 86 -17.11 3.53 -5.93
C THR A 86 -17.40 2.79 -4.63
N ILE A 87 -16.58 1.79 -4.28
CA ILE A 87 -16.70 1.02 -3.03
C ILE A 87 -16.52 1.94 -1.83
N TRP A 88 -15.43 2.71 -1.80
CA TRP A 88 -15.14 3.64 -0.71
C TRP A 88 -16.19 4.74 -0.59
N ARG A 89 -16.61 5.33 -1.71
CA ARG A 89 -17.66 6.35 -1.73
C ARG A 89 -18.99 5.81 -1.18
N THR A 90 -19.35 4.58 -1.56
CA THR A 90 -20.57 3.93 -1.06
C THR A 90 -20.47 3.66 0.45
N ALA A 91 -19.32 3.17 0.92
CA ALA A 91 -19.08 2.92 2.35
C ALA A 91 -19.20 4.18 3.23
N MET A 92 -18.82 5.35 2.69
CA MET A 92 -18.90 6.62 3.42
C MET A 92 -20.26 7.32 3.33
N THR A 93 -21.15 6.88 2.43
CA THR A 93 -22.45 7.53 2.16
C THR A 93 -23.35 7.65 3.40
N PRO A 94 -23.42 6.65 4.32
CA PRO A 94 -24.23 6.76 5.54
C PRO A 94 -23.75 7.85 6.51
N PHE A 95 -22.46 8.23 6.46
CA PHE A 95 -21.83 9.12 7.43
C PHE A 95 -21.88 10.57 6.95
N LYS A 96 -23.07 11.18 7.04
CA LYS A 96 -23.28 12.58 6.67
C LYS A 96 -22.55 13.56 7.60
N GLN A 97 -22.30 13.14 8.83
CA GLN A 97 -21.55 13.90 9.84
C GLN A 97 -20.05 13.96 9.54
N LEU A 98 -19.53 13.03 8.74
CA LEU A 98 -18.12 12.99 8.39
C LEU A 98 -17.81 14.19 7.46
N PRO A 99 -16.90 15.10 7.85
CA PRO A 99 -16.53 16.26 7.03
C PRO A 99 -16.05 15.84 5.64
N GLU A 100 -16.37 16.64 4.62
CA GLU A 100 -15.96 16.34 3.24
C GLU A 100 -14.44 16.25 3.09
N THR A 101 -13.71 17.06 3.86
CA THR A 101 -12.25 17.02 3.91
C THR A 101 -11.72 15.66 4.36
N GLU A 102 -12.37 15.02 5.35
CA GLU A 102 -11.97 13.69 5.84
C GLU A 102 -12.31 12.59 4.83
N LYS A 103 -13.48 12.67 4.19
CA LYS A 103 -13.86 11.77 3.09
C LYS A 103 -12.85 11.80 1.96
N GLU A 104 -12.41 12.99 1.57
CA GLU A 104 -11.41 13.16 0.52
C GLU A 104 -10.02 12.62 0.92
N GLN A 105 -9.65 12.66 2.21
CA GLN A 105 -8.39 12.02 2.67
C GLN A 105 -8.45 10.50 2.52
N ILE A 106 -9.57 9.91 2.92
CA ILE A 106 -9.82 8.47 2.76
C ILE A 106 -9.77 8.10 1.28
N MET A 107 -10.49 8.85 0.43
CA MET A 107 -10.47 8.61 -1.02
C MET A 107 -9.07 8.69 -1.61
N ASN A 108 -8.27 9.68 -1.22
CA ASN A 108 -6.92 9.84 -1.74
C ASN A 108 -5.96 8.72 -1.30
N ALA A 109 -6.17 8.13 -0.12
CA ALA A 109 -5.38 7.01 0.36
C ALA A 109 -5.69 5.71 -0.40
N TYR A 110 -6.94 5.54 -0.88
CA TYR A 110 -7.41 4.28 -1.47
C TYR A 110 -7.85 4.34 -2.95
N LYS A 111 -7.61 5.46 -3.64
CA LYS A 111 -7.81 5.56 -5.09
C LYS A 111 -6.94 4.57 -5.86
N GLY A 112 -7.34 4.23 -7.08
CA GLY A 112 -6.72 3.20 -7.92
C GLY A 112 -5.21 3.37 -8.09
N ASP A 113 -4.73 4.58 -8.32
CA ASP A 113 -3.28 4.86 -8.44
C ASP A 113 -2.49 4.61 -7.15
N ALA A 114 -3.07 4.89 -5.99
CA ALA A 114 -2.43 4.62 -4.70
C ALA A 114 -2.39 3.11 -4.42
N LEU A 115 -3.48 2.40 -4.74
CA LEU A 115 -3.56 0.96 -4.60
C LEU A 115 -2.66 0.22 -5.59
N LYS A 116 -2.49 0.73 -6.81
CA LYS A 116 -1.57 0.18 -7.80
C LYS A 116 -0.16 0.02 -7.23
N GLY A 117 0.42 1.09 -6.64
CA GLY A 117 1.74 1.02 -6.03
C GLY A 117 1.79 0.00 -4.88
N THR A 118 0.74 -0.06 -4.07
CA THR A 118 0.64 -0.99 -2.93
C THR A 118 0.57 -2.44 -3.39
N ILE A 119 -0.23 -2.75 -4.42
CA ILE A 119 -0.34 -4.10 -4.99
C ILE A 119 0.98 -4.48 -5.68
N GLU A 120 1.60 -3.55 -6.42
CA GLU A 120 2.88 -3.80 -7.07
C GLU A 120 4.03 -4.10 -6.10
N MET A 121 3.97 -3.68 -4.82
CA MET A 121 4.97 -4.07 -3.82
C MET A 121 5.12 -5.58 -3.68
N VAL A 122 4.05 -6.31 -3.93
CA VAL A 122 3.99 -7.75 -3.69
C VAL A 122 3.86 -8.53 -4.99
N THR A 123 3.28 -7.94 -6.03
CA THR A 123 3.05 -8.62 -7.31
C THR A 123 4.14 -8.37 -8.33
N ALA A 124 4.75 -7.17 -8.38
CA ALA A 124 5.76 -6.81 -9.37
C ALA A 124 7.14 -7.38 -8.98
N ILE A 125 7.25 -8.71 -9.06
CA ILE A 125 8.39 -9.48 -8.57
C ILE A 125 9.11 -10.22 -9.68
N TYR A 126 8.52 -10.30 -10.88
CA TYR A 126 9.07 -11.10 -11.98
C TYR A 126 9.85 -10.24 -12.98
N PRO A 127 11.02 -10.72 -13.44
CA PRO A 127 11.74 -10.10 -14.55
C PRO A 127 11.03 -10.33 -15.88
N ASP A 128 11.46 -9.61 -16.91
CA ASP A 128 10.98 -9.76 -18.29
C ASP A 128 11.52 -11.03 -18.99
N LYS A 129 12.48 -11.71 -18.38
CA LYS A 129 13.18 -12.88 -18.92
C LYS A 129 13.28 -13.99 -17.88
N PRO A 130 13.37 -15.26 -18.28
CA PRO A 130 13.62 -16.36 -17.36
C PRO A 130 14.91 -16.16 -16.55
N VAL A 131 14.90 -16.64 -15.30
CA VAL A 131 16.03 -16.55 -14.36
C VAL A 131 16.34 -17.90 -13.75
N ASN A 132 17.60 -18.13 -13.44
CA ASN A 132 18.11 -19.30 -12.73
C ASN A 132 18.26 -19.01 -11.23
N LYS A 133 18.40 -20.07 -10.44
CA LYS A 133 18.69 -19.93 -9.01
C LYS A 133 19.95 -19.08 -8.82
N LYS A 134 19.90 -18.10 -7.90
CA LYS A 134 20.88 -17.05 -7.60
C LYS A 134 20.96 -15.88 -8.58
N ASP A 135 20.23 -15.92 -9.69
CA ASP A 135 20.14 -14.75 -10.56
C ASP A 135 19.42 -13.61 -9.84
N LYS A 136 19.78 -12.39 -10.24
CA LYS A 136 19.28 -11.14 -9.65
C LYS A 136 18.73 -10.23 -10.73
N TRP A 137 17.69 -9.50 -10.38
CA TRP A 137 17.09 -8.49 -11.24
C TRP A 137 16.58 -7.33 -10.41
N THR A 138 16.50 -6.16 -11.03
CA THR A 138 16.03 -4.94 -10.37
C THR A 138 14.68 -4.54 -10.95
N ILE A 139 13.74 -4.20 -10.07
CA ILE A 139 12.43 -3.64 -10.45
C ILE A 139 12.27 -2.27 -9.81
N GLU A 140 11.81 -1.31 -10.62
CA GLU A 140 11.44 0.01 -10.14
C GLU A 140 9.91 0.14 -10.07
N THR A 141 9.43 0.64 -8.94
CA THR A 141 8.00 0.92 -8.69
C THR A 141 7.85 2.36 -8.22
N GLU A 142 6.80 3.02 -8.68
CA GLU A 142 6.46 4.39 -8.27
C GLU A 142 5.15 4.39 -7.48
N PHE A 143 5.16 5.09 -6.35
CA PHE A 143 3.98 5.39 -5.55
C PHE A 143 3.48 6.77 -5.93
N LYS A 144 2.22 6.84 -6.38
CA LYS A 144 1.54 8.09 -6.72
C LYS A 144 0.46 8.43 -5.70
N SER A 145 0.82 8.33 -4.42
CA SER A 145 -0.03 8.76 -3.30
C SER A 145 0.37 10.17 -2.84
N LEU A 146 -0.21 10.64 -1.73
CA LEU A 146 0.21 11.89 -1.05
C LEU A 146 1.71 11.91 -0.71
N MET A 147 2.32 10.73 -0.57
CA MET A 147 3.75 10.56 -0.30
C MET A 147 4.42 9.93 -1.52
N ALA A 148 4.49 10.70 -2.61
CA ALA A 148 5.05 10.19 -3.86
C ALA A 148 6.49 9.71 -3.67
N ALA A 149 6.75 8.44 -3.98
CA ALA A 149 8.04 7.80 -3.73
C ALA A 149 8.45 6.87 -4.86
N LYS A 150 9.76 6.74 -5.06
CA LYS A 150 10.37 5.72 -5.90
C LYS A 150 10.92 4.60 -5.04
N VAL A 151 10.68 3.38 -5.50
CA VAL A 151 11.19 2.16 -4.86
C VAL A 151 11.97 1.37 -5.89
N THR A 152 13.25 1.17 -5.62
CA THR A 152 14.13 0.30 -6.40
C THR A 152 14.37 -0.95 -5.60
N THR A 153 13.93 -2.10 -6.10
CA THR A 153 14.04 -3.40 -5.43
C THR A 153 14.97 -4.32 -6.20
N ASP A 154 16.02 -4.78 -5.54
CA ASP A 154 16.89 -5.84 -6.02
C ASP A 154 16.32 -7.18 -5.54
N TYR A 155 15.87 -8.00 -6.50
CA TYR A 155 15.36 -9.34 -6.26
C TYR A 155 16.42 -10.39 -6.55
N GLU A 156 16.31 -11.53 -5.86
CA GLU A 156 17.12 -12.73 -6.07
C GLU A 156 16.21 -13.97 -6.08
N PHE A 157 16.41 -14.85 -7.06
CA PHE A 157 15.81 -16.18 -7.04
C PHE A 157 16.60 -17.09 -6.10
N ALA A 158 16.26 -17.03 -4.81
CA ALA A 158 17.07 -17.62 -3.74
C ALA A 158 17.01 -19.16 -3.71
N GLU A 159 15.82 -19.75 -3.89
CA GLU A 159 15.63 -21.19 -3.69
C GLU A 159 14.50 -21.77 -4.53
N LEU A 160 14.65 -23.02 -4.97
CA LEU A 160 13.60 -23.83 -5.57
C LEU A 160 13.49 -25.13 -4.78
N THR A 161 12.34 -25.37 -4.18
CA THR A 161 12.00 -26.59 -3.41
C THR A 161 10.95 -27.41 -4.17
N PRO A 162 10.62 -28.63 -3.71
CA PRO A 162 9.48 -29.36 -4.25
C PRO A 162 8.15 -28.61 -4.16
N ASP A 163 7.98 -27.73 -3.16
CA ASP A 163 6.71 -27.08 -2.86
C ASP A 163 6.60 -25.66 -3.41
N TYR A 164 7.70 -24.90 -3.43
CA TYR A 164 7.70 -23.49 -3.82
C TYR A 164 9.02 -23.02 -4.43
N ALA A 165 8.98 -21.88 -5.12
CA ALA A 165 10.15 -21.06 -5.42
C ALA A 165 10.20 -19.86 -4.45
N LEU A 166 11.39 -19.53 -3.95
CA LEU A 166 11.64 -18.43 -3.03
C LEU A 166 12.32 -17.28 -3.76
N ILE A 167 11.69 -16.12 -3.71
CA ILE A 167 12.25 -14.85 -4.16
C ILE A 167 12.52 -14.00 -2.92
N LYS A 168 13.72 -13.43 -2.83
CA LYS A 168 14.08 -12.45 -1.79
C LYS A 168 14.25 -11.09 -2.42
N GLY A 169 13.74 -10.05 -1.78
CA GLY A 169 13.89 -8.67 -2.24
C GLY A 169 14.51 -7.79 -1.19
N TYR A 170 15.38 -6.88 -1.62
CA TYR A 170 15.83 -5.74 -0.83
C TYR A 170 15.58 -4.46 -1.60
N SER A 171 14.84 -3.52 -1.02
CA SER A 171 14.52 -2.27 -1.68
C SER A 171 15.06 -1.05 -0.97
N LYS A 172 15.28 0.00 -1.76
CA LYS A 172 15.52 1.37 -1.30
C LYS A 172 14.32 2.22 -1.67
N ILE A 173 13.84 3.00 -0.71
CA ILE A 173 12.68 3.87 -0.84
C ILE A 173 13.15 5.32 -0.70
N LYS A 174 12.66 6.20 -1.59
CA LYS A 174 12.98 7.63 -1.54
C LYS A 174 11.81 8.46 -2.04
N THR A 175 11.50 9.58 -1.38
CA THR A 175 10.55 10.55 -1.94
C THR A 175 10.99 11.00 -3.33
N THR A 176 10.05 11.07 -4.28
CA THR A 176 10.32 11.44 -5.67
C THR A 176 10.77 12.90 -5.80
N ASP A 177 10.11 13.81 -5.07
CA ASP A 177 10.46 15.22 -4.99
C ASP A 177 10.31 15.69 -3.54
N LYS A 178 11.43 15.97 -2.89
CA LYS A 178 11.48 16.41 -1.47
C LYS A 178 11.21 17.91 -1.28
N ASP A 179 11.09 18.65 -2.38
CA ASP A 179 10.86 20.09 -2.40
C ASP A 179 9.46 20.46 -2.89
N ALA A 180 8.80 19.55 -3.60
CA ALA A 180 7.37 19.65 -3.93
C ALA A 180 6.49 19.64 -2.68
N TYR A 181 5.64 20.65 -2.56
CA TYR A 181 4.52 20.64 -1.63
C TYR A 181 3.30 20.01 -2.29
N THR A 182 2.65 19.13 -1.55
CA THR A 182 1.36 18.54 -1.87
C THR A 182 0.31 19.12 -0.92
N GLU A 183 -0.83 19.51 -1.48
CA GLU A 183 -1.96 20.00 -0.71
C GLU A 183 -2.79 18.81 -0.23
N SER A 184 -2.96 18.66 1.09
CA SER A 184 -3.98 17.77 1.64
C SER A 184 -5.35 18.42 1.52
N SER A 185 -6.42 17.63 1.57
CA SER A 185 -7.81 18.09 1.37
C SER A 185 -8.28 19.21 2.30
N ASN A 186 -7.59 19.46 3.41
CA ASN A 186 -7.85 20.56 4.34
C ASN A 186 -7.10 21.86 3.98
N GLY A 187 -6.38 21.92 2.87
CA GLY A 187 -5.62 23.08 2.43
C GLY A 187 -4.23 23.19 3.06
N ILE A 188 -3.80 22.18 3.81
CA ILE A 188 -2.46 22.14 4.40
C ILE A 188 -1.46 21.70 3.33
N LEU A 189 -0.47 22.55 3.07
CA LEU A 189 0.64 22.23 2.18
C LEU A 189 1.72 21.46 2.94
N THR A 190 1.98 20.23 2.51
CA THR A 190 2.95 19.32 3.12
C THR A 190 4.00 18.87 2.12
N LYS A 191 5.26 18.78 2.54
CA LYS A 191 6.31 18.11 1.77
C LYS A 191 7.02 17.07 2.60
N TYR A 192 7.56 16.05 1.93
CA TYR A 192 8.13 14.86 2.57
C TYR A 192 9.59 14.68 2.16
N ASP A 193 10.50 14.56 3.12
CA ASP A 193 11.88 14.14 2.87
C ASP A 193 12.11 12.81 3.60
N LEU A 194 11.80 11.72 2.91
CA LEU A 194 11.76 10.38 3.48
C LEU A 194 12.64 9.44 2.69
N THR A 195 13.34 8.60 3.44
CA THR A 195 14.14 7.51 2.91
C THR A 195 13.85 6.25 3.70
N GLY A 196 13.96 5.10 3.06
CA GLY A 196 13.66 3.85 3.73
C GLY A 196 14.22 2.65 3.01
N SER A 197 13.95 1.49 3.59
CA SER A 197 14.26 0.21 2.99
C SER A 197 13.14 -0.79 3.22
N MET A 198 13.13 -1.82 2.39
CA MET A 198 12.20 -2.93 2.51
C MET A 198 12.97 -4.24 2.36
N ARG A 199 12.59 -5.25 3.13
CA ARG A 199 13.01 -6.63 2.94
C ARG A 199 11.78 -7.48 2.67
N SER A 200 11.85 -8.34 1.67
CA SER A 200 10.77 -9.25 1.33
C SER A 200 11.26 -10.69 1.19
N GLU A 201 10.45 -11.62 1.69
CA GLU A 201 10.55 -13.05 1.42
C GLU A 201 9.24 -13.53 0.80
N ILE A 202 9.30 -14.01 -0.44
CA ILE A 202 8.12 -14.29 -1.26
C ILE A 202 8.20 -15.73 -1.75
N LYS A 203 7.27 -16.56 -1.28
CA LYS A 203 7.10 -17.94 -1.73
C LYS A 203 6.06 -17.96 -2.84
N VAL A 204 6.44 -18.50 -3.99
CA VAL A 204 5.56 -18.61 -5.16
C VAL A 204 5.36 -20.08 -5.54
N ASN A 205 4.16 -20.41 -5.98
CA ASN A 205 3.83 -21.73 -6.50
C ASN A 205 4.56 -21.93 -7.83
N LYS A 206 5.39 -22.97 -7.91
CA LYS A 206 6.22 -23.24 -9.09
C LYS A 206 5.42 -23.58 -10.37
N ASN A 207 4.20 -24.07 -10.21
CA ASN A 207 3.34 -24.48 -11.33
C ASN A 207 2.50 -23.32 -11.84
N THR A 208 2.00 -22.47 -10.93
CA THR A 208 1.04 -21.41 -11.29
C THR A 208 1.65 -20.01 -11.32
N GLY A 209 2.82 -19.81 -10.70
CA GLY A 209 3.44 -18.49 -10.54
C GLY A 209 2.72 -17.58 -9.56
N TRP A 210 1.74 -18.07 -8.79
CA TRP A 210 1.05 -17.26 -7.79
C TRP A 210 1.74 -17.29 -6.44
N ILE A 211 1.66 -16.17 -5.73
CA ILE A 211 2.17 -16.04 -4.36
C ILE A 211 1.40 -16.98 -3.44
N ILE A 212 2.13 -17.80 -2.69
CA ILE A 212 1.62 -18.62 -1.60
C ILE A 212 1.68 -17.81 -0.31
N GLU A 213 2.83 -17.20 -0.05
CA GLU A 213 3.08 -16.37 1.12
C GLU A 213 4.08 -15.27 0.75
N ALA A 214 3.83 -14.04 1.20
CA ALA A 214 4.83 -12.97 1.17
C ALA A 214 4.93 -12.34 2.56
N LYS A 215 6.15 -12.14 3.04
CA LYS A 215 6.46 -11.40 4.27
C LYS A 215 7.33 -10.23 3.92
N ILE A 216 6.90 -9.03 4.31
CA ILE A 216 7.57 -7.79 3.95
C ILE A 216 7.72 -6.94 5.19
N HIS A 217 8.97 -6.60 5.50
CA HIS A 217 9.32 -5.65 6.54
C HIS A 217 9.80 -4.35 5.88
N GLN A 218 9.15 -3.25 6.19
CA GLN A 218 9.45 -1.94 5.63
C GLN A 218 9.74 -0.95 6.77
N GLU A 219 10.81 -0.18 6.62
CA GLU A 219 11.17 0.88 7.54
C GLU A 219 11.46 2.16 6.74
N ILE A 220 10.72 3.23 7.02
CA ILE A 220 10.89 4.54 6.38
C ILE A 220 11.08 5.58 7.48
N LYS A 221 12.07 6.44 7.30
CA LYS A 221 12.41 7.53 8.23
C LYS A 221 12.65 8.83 7.48
N GLY A 222 12.44 9.92 8.19
CA GLY A 222 12.81 11.25 7.75
C GLY A 222 11.88 12.29 8.33
N ASP A 223 11.61 13.33 7.54
CA ASP A 223 10.92 14.51 8.03
C ASP A 223 9.73 14.88 7.13
N THR A 224 8.63 15.24 7.78
CA THR A 224 7.50 15.90 7.14
C THR A 224 7.55 17.38 7.48
N TYR A 225 7.32 18.23 6.49
CA TYR A 225 7.33 19.69 6.64
C TYR A 225 5.94 20.23 6.30
N ILE A 226 5.37 20.98 7.23
CA ILE A 226 4.09 21.66 7.06
C ILE A 226 4.37 23.14 6.80
N LYS A 227 3.88 23.65 5.67
CA LYS A 227 3.96 25.07 5.35
C LYS A 227 3.05 25.87 6.26
N GLU A 228 3.47 27.09 6.56
CA GLU A 228 2.61 28.07 7.22
C GLU A 228 1.40 28.39 6.34
N SER A 229 0.23 28.45 6.95
CA SER A 229 -1.05 28.77 6.32
C SER A 229 -1.96 29.46 7.35
N PRO A 230 -3.10 30.06 6.95
CA PRO A 230 -4.06 30.61 7.91
C PRO A 230 -4.54 29.61 8.99
N GLN A 231 -4.45 28.30 8.70
CA GLN A 231 -4.79 27.22 9.64
C GLN A 231 -3.58 26.70 10.43
N THR A 232 -2.37 26.87 9.91
CA THR A 232 -1.11 26.42 10.53
C THR A 232 -0.26 27.65 10.85
N LEU A 233 -0.44 28.16 12.08
CA LEU A 233 0.17 29.40 12.59
C LEU A 233 1.71 29.45 12.48
N ASN A 234 2.38 28.31 12.31
CA ASN A 234 3.83 28.23 12.14
C ASN A 234 4.22 27.13 11.15
N ARG A 235 5.37 27.30 10.49
CA ARG A 235 6.04 26.19 9.80
C ARG A 235 6.43 25.13 10.83
N MET A 236 6.08 23.87 10.55
CA MET A 236 6.40 22.76 11.44
C MET A 236 7.27 21.73 10.72
N LYS A 237 8.26 21.21 11.44
CA LYS A 237 9.05 20.04 11.05
C LYS A 237 8.70 18.90 11.98
N ILE A 238 8.24 17.79 11.43
CA ILE A 238 7.79 16.62 12.17
C ILE A 238 8.64 15.43 11.74
N PRO A 239 9.58 14.97 12.57
CA PRO A 239 10.27 13.70 12.35
C PRO A 239 9.25 12.56 12.31
N MET A 240 9.40 11.65 11.36
CA MET A 240 8.49 10.53 11.15
C MET A 240 9.26 9.22 11.02
N THR A 241 8.70 8.15 11.58
CA THR A 241 9.20 6.78 11.41
C THR A 241 8.01 5.87 11.14
N MET A 242 7.98 5.26 9.97
CA MET A 242 6.96 4.30 9.59
C MET A 242 7.59 2.91 9.58
N ILE A 243 6.96 1.96 10.27
CA ILE A 243 7.37 0.56 10.31
C ILE A 243 6.16 -0.24 9.92
N ASN A 244 6.23 -0.88 8.75
CA ASN A 244 5.14 -1.70 8.24
C ASN A 244 5.57 -3.16 8.16
N GLU A 245 4.71 -4.04 8.65
CA GLU A 245 4.78 -5.48 8.48
C GLU A 245 3.62 -5.89 7.58
N ILE A 246 3.92 -6.40 6.39
CA ILE A 246 2.90 -6.86 5.44
C ILE A 246 3.05 -8.36 5.28
N VAL A 247 1.96 -9.08 5.55
CA VAL A 247 1.86 -10.52 5.38
C VAL A 247 0.73 -10.83 4.42
N ILE A 248 1.05 -11.49 3.32
CA ILE A 248 0.07 -11.97 2.34
C ILE A 248 0.09 -13.48 2.34
N LYS A 249 -1.09 -14.09 2.38
CA LYS A 249 -1.29 -15.54 2.33
C LYS A 249 -2.44 -15.85 1.38
N ASN A 250 -2.27 -16.89 0.58
CA ASN A 250 -3.31 -17.48 -0.25
C ASN A 250 -3.78 -18.80 0.35
#